data_AF-A0A4D4MC90-F1
#
_entry.id   AF-A0A4D4MC90-F1
#
_cell.length_a   1.000
_cell.length_b   1.000
_cell.length_c   1.000
_cell.angle_alpha   90.00
_cell.angle_beta   90.00
_cell.angle_gamma   90.00
#
_symmetry.space_group_name_H-M   'P 1'
#
loop_
_entity.id
_entity.type
_entity.pdbx_description
1 polymer ?
#
loop_
_entity_poly.entity_id
_entity_poly.type
_entity_poly.pdbx_seq_one_letter_code
_entity_poly.pdbx_strand_id
1 'polypeptide(L)'
;MKSASQEPINDGDGKAALFPYGYGLTYDATDPTPTQGACTAQFRTVSSWQGGYQAEATVKNTGSAALTGWTVDWDPAGSTITSLWNGSLTTAQDRATVRNAAFNGSLRPGATTPFGFTANGPTDTPAPHCTSS
;
A
#
# COMPACT_ATOMS: atom_id res chain seq x y z
N MET A 1 -32.43 -26.50 14.12
CA MET A 1 -31.78 -25.21 14.48
C MET A 1 -31.08 -25.38 15.80
N LYS A 2 -29.75 -25.56 15.78
CA LYS A 2 -28.80 -25.28 16.88
C LYS A 2 -27.39 -25.48 16.35
N SER A 3 -26.55 -24.48 16.60
CA SER A 3 -25.16 -24.33 16.14
C SER A 3 -24.29 -25.56 16.40
N ALA A 4 -23.45 -25.89 15.43
CA ALA A 4 -22.16 -26.52 15.70
C ALA A 4 -21.10 -25.42 15.56
N SER A 5 -20.51 -25.04 16.69
CA SER A 5 -19.22 -24.36 16.73
C SER A 5 -18.20 -25.27 16.07
N GLN A 6 -17.64 -24.85 14.94
CA GLN A 6 -16.48 -25.50 14.35
C GLN A 6 -15.28 -24.59 14.61
N GLU A 7 -14.55 -24.90 15.67
CA GLU A 7 -13.18 -24.43 15.83
C GLU A 7 -12.36 -24.99 14.65
N PRO A 8 -11.56 -24.17 13.94
CA PRO A 8 -10.61 -24.70 12.98
C PRO A 8 -9.52 -25.44 13.74
N ILE A 9 -9.61 -26.77 13.68
CA ILE A 9 -8.51 -27.68 13.98
C ILE A 9 -7.36 -27.30 13.04
N ASN A 10 -6.23 -26.87 13.58
CA ASN A 10 -4.89 -27.34 13.23
C ASN A 10 -3.80 -26.45 13.86
N ASP A 11 -3.38 -26.78 15.08
CA ASP A 11 -2.06 -26.45 15.59
C ASP A 11 -1.08 -27.60 15.24
N GLY A 12 -0.08 -27.31 14.41
CA GLY A 12 1.31 -27.73 14.61
C GLY A 12 1.73 -29.20 14.79
N ASP A 13 0.90 -30.23 14.57
CA ASP A 13 1.21 -31.59 15.05
C ASP A 13 2.11 -32.49 14.16
N GLY A 14 2.69 -31.99 13.06
CA GLY A 14 3.80 -32.66 12.36
C GLY A 14 3.54 -34.10 11.88
N LYS A 15 2.31 -34.47 11.50
CA LYS A 15 1.97 -35.80 10.98
C LYS A 15 2.04 -35.84 9.45
N ALA A 16 2.59 -36.91 8.87
CA ALA A 16 2.62 -37.13 7.43
C ALA A 16 1.20 -37.36 6.87
N ALA A 17 0.89 -36.73 5.74
CA ALA A 17 -0.43 -36.79 5.10
C ALA A 17 -0.80 -38.22 4.66
N LEU A 18 -2.07 -38.61 4.91
CA LEU A 18 -2.57 -39.98 4.82
C LEU A 18 -3.15 -40.42 3.46
N PHE A 19 -2.97 -39.68 2.36
CA PHE A 19 -3.54 -40.11 1.06
C PHE A 19 -2.56 -39.95 -0.12
N PRO A 20 -2.26 -41.03 -0.87
CA PRO A 20 -1.51 -40.98 -2.11
C PRO A 20 -2.49 -40.73 -3.27
N TYR A 21 -2.21 -39.71 -4.09
CA TYR A 21 -2.89 -39.34 -5.35
C TYR A 21 -4.20 -38.53 -5.22
N GLY A 22 -4.16 -37.27 -5.68
CA GLY A 22 -5.36 -36.44 -5.91
C GLY A 22 -5.10 -34.94 -5.91
N TYR A 23 -4.47 -34.44 -6.99
CA TYR A 23 -4.46 -33.05 -7.50
C TYR A 23 -4.90 -31.94 -6.52
N GLY A 24 -3.98 -31.52 -5.65
CA GLY A 24 -4.09 -30.24 -4.96
C GLY A 24 -3.72 -29.12 -5.92
N LEU A 25 -4.68 -28.26 -6.25
CA LEU A 25 -4.36 -26.93 -6.75
C LEU A 25 -3.67 -26.20 -5.59
N THR A 26 -2.34 -26.16 -5.62
CA THR A 26 -1.56 -25.24 -4.80
C THR A 26 -1.91 -23.83 -5.24
N TYR A 27 -2.85 -23.19 -4.55
CA TYR A 27 -2.82 -21.74 -4.45
C TYR A 27 -1.92 -21.40 -3.26
N ASP A 28 -0.62 -21.65 -3.41
CA ASP A 28 0.36 -20.77 -2.76
C ASP A 28 0.27 -19.42 -3.46
N ALA A 29 -0.83 -18.71 -3.22
CA ALA A 29 -0.79 -17.26 -3.22
C ALA A 29 -0.03 -16.91 -1.94
N THR A 30 1.29 -17.01 -2.01
CA THR A 30 2.16 -16.14 -1.22
C THR A 30 1.78 -14.72 -1.67
N ASP A 31 0.74 -14.16 -1.05
CA ASP A 31 0.65 -12.72 -0.94
C ASP A 31 2.00 -12.32 -0.35
N PRO A 32 2.86 -11.59 -1.08
CA PRO A 32 4.06 -11.08 -0.47
C PRO A 32 3.55 -10.18 0.64
N THR A 33 3.64 -10.65 1.89
CA THR A 33 3.44 -9.79 3.05
C THR A 33 4.36 -8.61 2.76
N PRO A 34 3.83 -7.39 2.51
CA PRO A 34 4.66 -6.31 2.05
C PRO A 34 5.72 -6.16 3.11
N THR A 35 6.97 -6.49 2.77
CA THR A 35 8.11 -6.31 3.65
C THR A 35 7.94 -4.90 4.17
N GLN A 36 7.66 -4.74 5.46
CA GLN A 36 7.35 -3.42 6.01
C GLN A 36 8.62 -2.62 5.75
N GLY A 37 8.58 -1.80 4.69
CA GLY A 37 9.71 -1.00 4.30
C GLY A 37 10.06 -0.10 5.48
N ALA A 38 11.25 0.49 5.47
CA ALA A 38 11.54 1.56 6.41
C ALA A 38 10.59 2.77 6.21
N CYS A 39 9.61 2.69 5.31
CA CYS A 39 8.58 3.68 5.05
C CYS A 39 7.17 3.05 4.97
N THR A 40 6.16 3.80 5.39
CA THR A 40 4.74 3.55 5.10
C THR A 40 4.09 4.81 4.52
N ALA A 41 3.04 4.64 3.72
CA ALA A 41 2.23 5.74 3.19
C ALA A 41 0.74 5.48 3.47
N GLN A 42 -0.02 6.53 3.76
CA GLN A 42 -1.47 6.45 3.97
C GLN A 42 -2.17 7.60 3.26
N PHE A 43 -3.24 7.29 2.51
CA PHE A 43 -4.08 8.29 1.86
C PHE A 43 -5.27 8.68 2.71
N ARG A 44 -5.62 9.96 2.63
CA ARG A 44 -6.84 10.54 3.18
C ARG A 44 -7.44 11.47 2.14
N THR A 45 -8.69 11.23 1.77
CA THR A 45 -9.45 12.20 0.97
C THR A 45 -9.70 13.46 1.81
N VAL A 46 -9.26 14.61 1.30
CA VAL A 46 -9.43 15.92 1.94
C VAL A 46 -10.75 16.56 1.51
N SER A 47 -11.07 16.45 0.22
CA SER A 47 -12.30 16.96 -0.37
C SER A 47 -12.66 16.16 -1.61
N SER A 48 -13.94 16.06 -1.95
CA SER A 48 -14.41 15.45 -3.18
C SER A 48 -15.52 16.29 -3.81
N TRP A 49 -15.64 16.20 -5.13
CA TRP A 49 -16.66 16.86 -5.93
C TRP A 49 -17.10 15.95 -7.07
N GLN A 50 -18.08 16.39 -7.85
CA GLN A 50 -18.55 15.60 -9.00
C GLN A 50 -17.42 15.41 -10.00
N GLY A 51 -16.98 14.15 -10.16
CA GLY A 51 -15.96 13.76 -11.13
C GLY A 51 -14.50 13.92 -10.67
N GLY A 52 -14.25 14.35 -9.42
CA GLY A 52 -12.87 14.44 -8.92
C GLY A 52 -12.75 14.59 -7.41
N TYR A 53 -11.51 14.52 -6.93
CA TYR A 53 -11.18 14.63 -5.53
C TYR A 53 -9.78 15.17 -5.27
N GLN A 54 -9.58 15.61 -4.04
CA GLN A 54 -8.30 15.96 -3.47
C GLN A 54 -7.97 14.97 -2.37
N ALA A 55 -6.75 14.43 -2.40
CA ALA A 55 -6.23 13.55 -1.36
C ALA A 55 -4.89 14.07 -0.84
N GLU A 56 -4.64 13.78 0.44
CA GLU A 56 -3.36 13.95 1.10
C GLU A 56 -2.80 12.57 1.43
N ALA A 57 -1.51 12.42 1.22
CA ALA A 57 -0.74 11.24 1.51
C ALA A 57 0.24 11.54 2.63
N THR A 58 0.20 10.78 3.71
CA THR A 58 1.19 10.89 4.80
C THR A 58 2.21 9.78 4.65
N VAL A 59 3.47 10.17 4.39
CA VAL A 59 4.62 9.28 4.35
C VAL A 59 5.28 9.27 5.71
N LYS A 60 5.57 8.09 6.27
CA LYS A 60 6.19 7.92 7.58
C LYS A 60 7.41 7.03 7.50
N ASN A 61 8.53 7.45 8.07
CA ASN A 61 9.67 6.57 8.33
C ASN A 61 9.36 5.66 9.53
N THR A 62 9.21 4.37 9.28
CA THR A 62 8.98 3.32 10.28
C THR A 62 10.23 2.51 10.59
N GLY A 63 11.34 2.79 9.92
CA GLY A 63 12.63 2.16 10.17
C GLY A 63 13.41 2.77 11.33
N SER A 64 14.60 2.23 11.56
CA SER A 64 15.54 2.67 12.62
C SER A 64 16.60 3.67 12.15
N ALA A 65 16.73 3.88 10.83
CA ALA A 65 17.66 4.82 10.21
C ALA A 65 16.91 5.98 9.55
N ALA A 66 17.59 7.12 9.35
CA ALA A 66 17.01 8.23 8.60
C ALA A 66 16.88 7.87 7.12
N LEU A 67 15.75 8.23 6.50
CA LEU A 67 15.57 8.14 5.05
C LEU A 67 16.32 9.30 4.38
N THR A 68 16.82 9.05 3.19
CA THR A 68 17.35 10.10 2.30
C THR A 68 16.40 10.41 1.15
N GLY A 69 15.52 9.46 0.82
CA GLY A 69 14.38 9.67 -0.05
C GLY A 69 13.26 8.67 0.21
N TRP A 70 12.12 8.94 -0.40
CA TRP A 70 10.98 8.03 -0.39
C TRP A 70 10.29 8.02 -1.75
N THR A 71 9.72 6.88 -2.09
CA THR A 71 8.88 6.69 -3.26
C THR A 71 7.59 6.02 -2.83
N VAL A 72 6.46 6.58 -3.26
CA VAL A 72 5.12 6.04 -3.02
C VAL A 72 4.50 5.66 -4.33
N ASP A 73 4.01 4.43 -4.44
CA ASP A 73 3.41 3.92 -5.68
C ASP A 73 2.08 3.22 -5.42
N TRP A 74 1.12 3.39 -6.33
CA TRP A 74 -0.21 2.79 -6.22
C TRP A 74 -0.90 2.65 -7.58
N ASP A 75 -1.95 1.84 -7.63
CA ASP A 75 -2.89 1.75 -8.74
C ASP A 75 -4.00 2.81 -8.55
N PRO A 76 -4.20 3.77 -9.45
CA PRO A 76 -5.24 4.79 -9.33
C PRO A 76 -6.68 4.28 -9.43
N ALA A 77 -6.91 3.00 -9.75
CA ALA A 77 -8.20 2.33 -9.87
C ALA A 77 -9.22 3.07 -10.75
N GLY A 78 -8.77 3.51 -11.93
CA GLY A 78 -9.59 4.30 -12.86
C GLY A 78 -9.64 5.80 -12.57
N SER A 79 -8.88 6.27 -11.57
CA SER A 79 -8.62 7.70 -11.38
C SER A 79 -7.45 8.18 -12.25
N THR A 80 -7.49 9.44 -12.66
CA THR A 80 -6.37 10.12 -13.33
C THR A 80 -5.91 11.29 -12.48
N ILE A 81 -4.66 11.25 -12.01
CA ILE A 81 -4.07 12.34 -11.24
C ILE A 81 -3.86 13.55 -12.16
N THR A 82 -4.38 14.71 -11.76
CA THR A 82 -4.35 15.94 -12.56
C THR A 82 -3.34 16.96 -12.07
N SER A 83 -3.04 16.97 -10.77
CA SER A 83 -2.01 17.83 -10.17
C SER A 83 -1.48 17.19 -8.90
N LEU A 84 -0.21 17.46 -8.61
CA LEU A 84 0.47 16.97 -7.43
C LEU A 84 1.42 18.05 -6.89
N TRP A 85 1.54 18.14 -5.58
CA TRP A 85 2.49 19.01 -4.88
C TRP A 85 3.27 18.23 -3.82
N ASN A 86 4.39 18.80 -3.39
CA ASN A 86 5.32 18.20 -2.42
C ASN A 86 5.88 16.83 -2.87
N GLY A 87 5.93 16.59 -4.18
CA GLY A 87 6.51 15.40 -4.79
C GLY A 87 6.62 15.54 -6.31
N SER A 88 7.17 14.51 -6.95
CA SER A 88 7.24 14.40 -8.41
C SER A 88 6.51 13.13 -8.85
N LEU A 89 5.49 13.29 -9.70
CA LEU A 89 4.66 12.20 -10.21
C LEU A 89 5.23 11.65 -11.52
N THR A 90 5.24 10.33 -11.66
CA THR A 90 5.37 9.63 -12.93
C THR A 90 4.26 8.59 -13.02
N THR A 91 3.62 8.51 -14.18
CA THR A 91 2.55 7.53 -14.44
C THR A 91 2.95 6.61 -15.58
N ALA A 92 2.88 5.30 -15.37
CA ALA A 92 3.14 4.29 -16.38
C ALA A 92 2.31 3.04 -16.12
N GLN A 93 1.74 2.43 -17.17
CA GLN A 93 1.01 1.15 -17.09
C GLN A 93 0.03 1.06 -15.91
N ASP A 94 -0.86 2.06 -15.80
CA ASP A 94 -1.87 2.14 -14.73
C ASP A 94 -1.30 2.21 -13.31
N ARG A 95 -0.04 2.65 -13.16
CA ARG A 95 0.60 2.92 -11.87
C ARG A 95 1.00 4.38 -11.77
N ALA A 96 0.65 4.98 -10.64
CA ALA A 96 1.15 6.27 -10.21
C ALA A 96 2.32 6.05 -9.25
N THR A 97 3.44 6.73 -9.51
CA THR A 97 4.64 6.69 -8.69
C THR A 97 5.05 8.11 -8.35
N VAL A 98 5.16 8.40 -7.05
CA VAL A 98 5.50 9.72 -6.52
C VAL A 98 6.82 9.61 -5.77
N ARG A 99 7.80 10.43 -6.18
CA ARG A 99 9.05 10.60 -5.44
C ARG A 99 9.02 11.88 -4.62
N ASN A 100 9.78 11.91 -3.53
CA ASN A 100 9.92 13.09 -2.71
C ASN A 100 10.37 14.32 -3.52
N ALA A 101 9.92 15.50 -3.09
CA ALA A 101 10.52 16.76 -3.51
C ALA A 101 11.89 16.94 -2.84
N ALA A 102 12.72 17.83 -3.37
CA ALA A 102 14.08 18.05 -2.87
C ALA A 102 14.13 18.41 -1.37
N PHE A 103 13.09 19.05 -0.84
CA PHE A 103 13.06 19.54 0.55
C PHE A 103 12.46 18.55 1.56
N ASN A 104 11.79 17.47 1.13
CA ASN A 104 11.05 16.57 2.02
C ASN A 104 11.45 15.09 1.90
N GLY A 105 12.60 14.79 1.29
CA GLY A 105 13.13 13.42 1.21
C GLY A 105 13.73 12.90 2.51
N SER A 106 14.34 13.79 3.30
CA SER A 106 15.02 13.37 4.54
C SER A 106 14.04 13.25 5.71
N LEU A 107 13.88 12.04 6.24
CA LEU A 107 13.00 11.75 7.36
C LEU A 107 13.74 10.96 8.43
N ARG A 108 13.85 11.52 9.64
CA ARG A 108 14.34 10.78 10.81
C ARG A 108 13.40 9.62 11.15
N PRO A 109 13.87 8.58 11.87
CA PRO A 109 12.99 7.53 12.39
C PRO A 109 11.75 8.12 13.09
N GLY A 110 10.57 7.63 12.73
CA GLY A 110 9.28 8.09 13.25
C GLY A 110 8.74 9.41 12.66
N ALA A 111 9.54 10.15 11.89
CA ALA A 111 9.09 11.39 11.26
C ALA A 111 8.15 11.14 10.08
N THR A 112 7.33 12.14 9.78
CA THR A 112 6.37 12.12 8.67
C THR A 112 6.52 13.33 7.76
N THR A 113 6.10 13.16 6.51
CA THR A 113 5.88 14.28 5.58
C THR A 113 4.61 14.03 4.76
N PRO A 114 3.82 15.07 4.49
CA PRO A 114 2.69 14.98 3.59
C PRO A 114 3.09 15.30 2.14
N PHE A 115 2.41 14.67 1.20
CA PHE A 115 2.22 15.20 -0.16
C PHE A 115 0.73 15.16 -0.50
N GLY A 116 0.32 15.88 -1.53
CA GLY A 116 -1.09 15.88 -1.93
C GLY A 116 -1.26 15.93 -3.42
N PHE A 117 -2.45 15.52 -3.86
CA PHE A 117 -2.81 15.48 -5.26
C PHE A 117 -4.30 15.71 -5.47
N THR A 118 -4.64 16.13 -6.68
CA THR A 118 -6.01 16.10 -7.20
C THR A 118 -6.10 15.05 -8.29
N ALA A 119 -7.23 14.37 -8.37
CA ALA A 119 -7.49 13.39 -9.40
C ALA A 119 -8.93 13.47 -9.91
N ASN A 120 -9.13 13.09 -11.16
CA ASN A 120 -10.45 12.86 -11.75
C ASN A 120 -10.79 11.38 -11.62
N GLY A 121 -12.03 11.03 -11.27
CA GLY A 121 -12.45 9.64 -11.13
C GLY A 121 -12.96 9.28 -9.73
N PRO A 122 -13.11 7.97 -9.42
CA PRO A 122 -13.63 7.51 -8.15
C PRO A 122 -12.66 7.81 -6.99
N THR A 123 -13.19 8.07 -5.80
CA THR A 123 -12.35 8.37 -4.62
C THR A 123 -11.70 7.14 -3.98
N ASP A 124 -12.03 5.96 -4.48
CA ASP A 124 -11.55 4.69 -3.92
C ASP A 124 -10.12 4.44 -4.42
N THR A 125 -9.14 4.93 -3.66
CA THR A 125 -7.72 4.76 -3.98
C THR A 125 -7.19 3.57 -3.19
N PRO A 126 -6.74 2.49 -3.85
CA PRO A 126 -6.06 1.37 -3.22
C PRO A 126 -4.90 1.81 -2.31
N ALA A 127 -4.59 0.98 -1.32
CA ALA A 127 -3.53 1.25 -0.36
C ALA A 127 -2.18 1.48 -1.09
N PRO A 128 -1.48 2.59 -0.81
CA PRO A 128 -0.20 2.85 -1.43
C PRO A 128 0.90 1.97 -0.85
N HIS A 129 1.87 1.63 -1.70
CA HIS A 129 3.12 1.04 -1.31
C HIS A 129 4.17 2.15 -1.12
N CYS A 130 5.01 2.05 -0.09
CA CYS A 130 6.13 2.97 0.11
C CYS A 130 7.47 2.23 0.13
N THR A 131 8.44 2.77 -0.60
CA THR A 131 9.83 2.34 -0.56
C THR A 131 10.72 3.47 -0.07
N SER A 132 11.66 3.12 0.80
CA SER A 132 12.70 4.00 1.32
C SER A 132 13.95 3.94 0.45
N SER A 133 14.68 5.07 0.35
CA SER A 133 16.03 5.13 -0.24
C SER A 133 17.04 5.71 0.73
#